data_AF-A0A3D5EK93-F1
#
_entry.id   AF-A0A3D5EK93-F1
#
_cell.length_a   1.000
_cell.length_b   1.000
_cell.length_c   1.000
_cell.angle_alpha   90.00
_cell.angle_beta   90.00
_cell.angle_gamma   90.00
#
_symmetry.space_group_name_H-M   'P 1'
#
loop_
_entity.id
_entity.type
_entity.pdbx_description
1 polymer ?
#
loop_
_entity_poly.entity_id
_entity_poly.type
_entity_poly.pdbx_seq_one_letter_code
_entity_poly.pdbx_strand_id
1 'polypeptide(L)'
;MLLYNTVFLYSFILVMQIFQFVAQAGIVGFESPASQYEEARLSISELLVPNPSSTHLAFAKDNALSHIGIYKHDILIVNKNMPTRNNPIVVATLNGEPIVRLLDRKKRMLQGAMSAQSYTLRDDDDFYIQGAVDFSIRLHTANDYPAYECATPEMIDDIIIKHPSATYFGLAQGHSMMNVGIFDGDILIVDRHQFINDGAVIVATLNGEFVCKKLDKAQRRLVSTKPYSFYQLSERDRFQVEGCVIASVRLHSSLNMSLN
;
A
#
# COMPACT_ATOMS: atom_id res chain seq x y z
N MET A 1 -21.38 12.69 -8.19
CA MET A 1 -19.99 12.85 -7.69
C MET A 1 -19.86 12.49 -6.21
N LEU A 2 -20.72 12.99 -5.31
CA LEU A 2 -20.76 12.57 -3.88
C LEU A 2 -21.13 11.09 -3.67
N LEU A 3 -22.11 10.56 -4.43
CA LEU A 3 -22.52 9.15 -4.32
C LEU A 3 -21.39 8.15 -4.62
N TYR A 4 -20.51 8.45 -5.57
CA TYR A 4 -19.44 7.53 -6.00
C TYR A 4 -18.42 7.29 -4.90
N ASN A 5 -17.99 8.37 -4.25
CA ASN A 5 -17.01 8.30 -3.16
C ASN A 5 -17.60 7.57 -1.95
N THR A 6 -18.89 7.78 -1.65
CA THR A 6 -19.60 7.08 -0.57
C THR A 6 -19.78 5.59 -0.86
N VAL A 7 -20.24 5.20 -2.05
CA VAL A 7 -20.47 3.79 -2.40
C VAL A 7 -19.15 3.01 -2.50
N PHE A 8 -18.12 3.58 -3.12
CA PHE A 8 -16.79 2.97 -3.16
C PHE A 8 -16.20 2.80 -1.77
N LEU A 9 -16.33 3.82 -0.91
CA LEU A 9 -15.88 3.74 0.48
C LEU A 9 -16.61 2.66 1.27
N TYR A 10 -17.94 2.57 1.16
CA TYR A 10 -18.71 1.53 1.82
C TYR A 10 -18.32 0.15 1.31
N SER A 11 -18.10 -0.02 0.00
CA SER A 11 -17.64 -1.29 -0.56
C SER A 11 -16.22 -1.62 -0.08
N PHE A 12 -15.30 -0.65 -0.09
CA PHE A 12 -13.93 -0.82 0.38
C PHE A 12 -13.89 -1.18 1.87
N ILE A 13 -14.59 -0.41 2.72
CA ILE A 13 -14.71 -0.68 4.16
C ILE A 13 -15.40 -2.03 4.41
N LEU A 14 -16.47 -2.36 3.70
CA LEU A 14 -17.17 -3.64 3.85
C LEU A 14 -16.29 -4.81 3.45
N VAL A 15 -15.52 -4.67 2.36
CA VAL A 15 -14.51 -5.64 1.95
C VAL A 15 -13.42 -5.75 3.03
N MET A 16 -12.92 -4.65 3.58
CA MET A 16 -11.97 -4.67 4.70
C MET A 16 -12.54 -5.30 5.98
N GLN A 17 -13.84 -5.13 6.26
CA GLN A 17 -14.54 -5.76 7.38
C GLN A 17 -14.69 -7.28 7.19
N ILE A 18 -14.88 -7.75 5.96
CA ILE A 18 -14.90 -9.18 5.62
C ILE A 18 -13.50 -9.81 5.80
N PHE A 19 -12.44 -9.03 5.61
CA PHE A 19 -11.04 -9.46 5.78
C PHE A 19 -10.50 -9.36 7.22
N GLN A 20 -11.36 -9.17 8.23
CA GLN A 20 -10.93 -9.05 9.62
C GLN A 20 -10.24 -10.33 10.15
N PHE A 21 -8.94 -10.45 9.92
CA PHE A 21 -8.04 -10.94 10.96
C PHE A 21 -7.78 -9.76 11.91
N VAL A 22 -8.62 -9.61 12.92
CA VAL A 22 -8.29 -8.72 14.05
C VAL A 22 -7.23 -9.45 14.87
N ALA A 23 -5.96 -9.09 14.69
CA ALA A 23 -4.90 -9.49 15.60
C ALA A 23 -5.07 -8.68 16.90
N GLN A 24 -5.91 -9.15 17.82
CA GLN A 24 -6.08 -8.55 19.14
C GLN A 24 -5.23 -9.31 20.16
N ALA A 25 -4.41 -8.56 20.92
CA ALA A 25 -3.70 -9.07 22.08
C ALA A 25 -4.71 -9.47 23.17
N GLY A 26 -4.91 -10.77 23.38
CA GLY A 26 -5.80 -11.28 24.41
C GLY A 26 -5.98 -12.79 24.37
N ILE A 27 -5.54 -13.47 25.43
CA ILE A 27 -5.66 -14.92 25.63
C ILE A 27 -7.12 -15.27 25.93
N VAL A 28 -7.84 -15.83 24.96
CA VAL A 28 -8.80 -16.94 25.17
C VAL A 28 -9.19 -17.51 23.81
N GLY A 29 -9.06 -18.84 23.69
CA GLY A 29 -9.25 -19.54 22.43
C GLY A 29 -10.71 -19.71 22.03
N PHE A 30 -10.95 -19.78 20.72
CA PHE A 30 -12.00 -20.59 20.10
C PHE A 30 -11.63 -20.95 18.65
N GLU A 31 -11.98 -22.21 18.34
CA GLU A 31 -12.20 -22.94 17.08
C GLU A 31 -11.41 -22.67 15.78
N SER A 32 -10.93 -23.78 15.20
CA SER A 32 -10.16 -23.87 13.95
C SER A 32 -10.82 -23.12 12.78
N PRO A 33 -10.13 -22.18 12.12
CA PRO A 33 -10.70 -21.33 11.07
C PRO A 33 -10.87 -22.03 9.71
N ALA A 34 -10.74 -23.35 9.63
CA ALA A 34 -10.61 -24.06 8.36
C ALA A 34 -11.96 -24.41 7.67
N SER A 35 -13.10 -24.03 8.23
CA SER A 35 -14.42 -24.43 7.70
C SER A 35 -15.32 -23.24 7.41
N GLN A 36 -14.99 -22.51 6.34
CA GLN A 36 -15.87 -21.76 5.41
C GLN A 36 -15.05 -20.66 4.71
N TYR A 37 -14.15 -21.05 3.81
CA TYR A 37 -13.60 -20.13 2.82
C TYR A 37 -14.00 -20.65 1.44
N GLU A 38 -15.17 -20.24 0.96
CA GLU A 38 -15.34 -20.12 -0.49
C GLU A 38 -14.44 -18.95 -0.89
N GLU A 39 -13.24 -19.28 -1.39
CA GLU A 39 -12.27 -18.31 -1.90
C GLU A 39 -12.90 -17.55 -3.07
N ALA A 40 -13.59 -16.44 -2.79
CA ALA A 40 -13.84 -15.44 -3.81
C ALA A 40 -12.47 -15.02 -4.35
N ARG A 41 -12.22 -15.28 -5.64
CA ARG A 41 -11.01 -14.82 -6.33
C ARG A 41 -11.05 -13.29 -6.32
N LEU A 42 -10.42 -12.68 -5.32
CA LEU A 42 -10.38 -11.23 -5.20
C LEU A 42 -9.42 -10.66 -6.23
N SER A 43 -9.96 -9.87 -7.15
CA SER A 43 -9.17 -9.05 -8.06
C SER A 43 -8.71 -7.77 -7.34
N ILE A 44 -7.42 -7.46 -7.36
CA ILE A 44 -6.90 -6.18 -6.85
C ILE A 44 -7.44 -5.04 -7.72
N SER A 45 -7.58 -5.28 -9.01
CA SER A 45 -8.18 -4.35 -9.97
C SER A 45 -9.57 -3.93 -9.53
N GLU A 46 -10.43 -4.85 -9.11
CA GLU A 46 -11.77 -4.52 -8.61
C GLU A 46 -11.73 -3.67 -7.34
N LEU A 47 -10.75 -3.91 -6.46
CA LEU A 47 -10.58 -3.16 -5.22
C LEU A 47 -10.03 -1.74 -5.45
N LEU A 48 -9.03 -1.60 -6.32
CA LEU A 48 -8.27 -0.35 -6.49
C LEU A 48 -8.71 0.48 -7.69
N VAL A 49 -9.36 -0.15 -8.67
CA VAL A 49 -9.76 0.44 -9.96
C VAL A 49 -11.28 0.32 -10.13
N PRO A 50 -12.09 0.99 -9.29
CA PRO A 50 -13.56 0.94 -9.39
C PRO A 50 -14.10 1.46 -10.73
N ASN A 51 -13.37 2.35 -11.41
CA ASN A 51 -13.73 2.82 -12.74
C ASN A 51 -12.48 2.95 -13.64
N PRO A 52 -12.17 1.90 -14.43
CA PRO A 52 -11.00 1.89 -15.31
C PRO A 52 -10.96 3.05 -16.31
N SER A 53 -12.12 3.52 -16.80
CA SER A 53 -12.17 4.62 -17.79
C SER A 53 -11.68 5.99 -17.24
N SER A 54 -11.75 6.17 -15.92
CA SER A 54 -11.28 7.37 -15.22
C SER A 54 -10.01 7.16 -14.42
N THR A 55 -9.42 5.97 -14.47
CA THR A 55 -8.23 5.60 -13.72
C THR A 55 -7.06 5.36 -14.68
N HIS A 56 -5.88 5.78 -14.29
CA HIS A 56 -4.64 5.45 -14.99
C HIS A 56 -3.53 5.19 -13.97
N LEU A 57 -2.45 4.57 -14.43
CA LEU A 57 -1.26 4.35 -13.62
C LEU A 57 -0.25 5.48 -13.84
N ALA A 58 0.43 5.84 -12.77
CA ALA A 58 1.64 6.66 -12.82
C ALA A 58 2.70 6.08 -11.88
N PHE A 59 3.92 6.61 -11.95
CA PHE A 59 5.03 6.13 -11.13
C PHE A 59 5.67 7.28 -10.39
N ALA A 60 5.94 7.08 -9.10
CA ALA A 60 6.71 8.04 -8.31
C ALA A 60 8.17 8.09 -8.81
N LYS A 61 8.59 9.24 -9.38
CA LYS A 61 9.95 9.42 -9.91
C LYS A 61 10.99 9.80 -8.85
N ASP A 62 10.54 10.26 -7.67
CA ASP A 62 11.40 10.66 -6.55
C ASP A 62 10.80 10.31 -5.18
N ASN A 63 11.52 10.65 -4.11
CA ASN A 63 11.10 10.43 -2.72
C ASN A 63 10.43 11.66 -2.09
N ALA A 64 9.93 12.60 -2.90
CA ALA A 64 9.40 13.86 -2.37
C ALA A 64 8.17 13.69 -1.48
N LEU A 65 7.48 12.55 -1.57
CA LEU A 65 6.30 12.25 -0.77
C LEU A 65 6.55 11.12 0.25
N SER A 66 7.82 10.86 0.58
CA SER A 66 8.20 9.79 1.52
C SER A 66 7.63 9.97 2.92
N HIS A 67 7.42 11.22 3.35
CA HIS A 67 6.79 11.55 4.64
C HIS A 67 5.34 11.09 4.77
N ILE A 68 4.63 10.91 3.65
CA ILE A 68 3.28 10.30 3.58
C ILE A 68 3.33 8.87 3.05
N GLY A 69 4.54 8.34 2.83
CA GLY A 69 4.85 6.97 2.43
C GLY A 69 4.62 6.64 0.96
N ILE A 70 4.72 7.64 0.08
CA ILE A 70 5.00 7.40 -1.34
C ILE A 70 6.49 7.59 -1.54
N TYR A 71 7.17 6.58 -2.05
CA TYR A 71 8.58 6.69 -2.39
C TYR A 71 8.79 6.42 -3.88
N LYS A 72 10.00 6.76 -4.33
CA LYS A 72 10.45 6.48 -5.67
C LYS A 72 10.16 5.02 -6.01
N HIS A 73 9.63 4.81 -7.21
CA HIS A 73 9.22 3.53 -7.76
C HIS A 73 7.86 2.98 -7.32
N ASP A 74 7.13 3.65 -6.42
CA ASP A 74 5.76 3.24 -6.12
C ASP A 74 4.85 3.47 -7.34
N ILE A 75 3.96 2.49 -7.57
CA ILE A 75 2.89 2.58 -8.56
C ILE A 75 1.77 3.42 -7.96
N LEU A 76 1.28 4.39 -8.71
CA LEU A 76 0.23 5.31 -8.28
C LEU A 76 -1.03 5.01 -9.08
N ILE A 77 -2.13 4.78 -8.37
CA ILE A 77 -3.46 4.66 -8.97
C ILE A 77 -4.05 6.05 -9.02
N VAL A 78 -4.11 6.61 -10.23
CA VAL A 78 -4.48 8.00 -10.45
C VAL A 78 -5.87 8.09 -11.03
N ASN A 79 -6.74 8.77 -10.30
CA ASN A 79 -8.10 9.05 -10.69
C ASN A 79 -8.17 10.44 -11.33
N LYS A 80 -8.77 10.54 -12.52
CA LYS A 80 -8.97 11.83 -13.21
C LYS A 80 -9.89 12.77 -12.41
N ASN A 81 -10.70 12.23 -11.49
CA ASN A 81 -11.57 13.03 -10.63
C ASN A 81 -10.76 13.68 -9.51
N MET A 82 -10.77 15.01 -9.49
CA MET A 82 -10.11 15.79 -8.46
C MET A 82 -11.02 15.93 -7.23
N PRO A 83 -10.56 15.55 -6.02
CA PRO A 83 -11.35 15.75 -4.82
C PRO A 83 -11.55 17.25 -4.57
N THR A 84 -12.72 17.62 -4.07
CA THR A 84 -13.08 19.02 -3.82
C THR A 84 -12.63 19.51 -2.45
N ARG A 85 -12.32 18.59 -1.54
CA ARG A 85 -11.88 18.86 -0.16
C ARG A 85 -10.49 18.26 0.04
N ASN A 86 -9.67 18.93 0.84
CA ASN A 86 -8.28 18.60 1.17
C ASN A 86 -7.26 18.89 0.06
N ASN A 87 -5.98 18.80 0.43
CA ASN A 87 -4.85 18.96 -0.49
C ASN A 87 -4.55 17.59 -1.11
N PRO A 88 -5.00 17.31 -2.36
CA PRO A 88 -4.75 16.01 -2.97
C PRO A 88 -3.28 15.84 -3.32
N ILE A 89 -2.84 14.59 -3.36
CA ILE A 89 -1.65 14.21 -4.10
C ILE A 89 -2.04 14.20 -5.58
N VAL A 90 -1.33 14.94 -6.41
CA VAL A 90 -1.62 15.05 -7.85
C VAL A 90 -0.48 14.50 -8.67
N VAL A 91 -0.85 13.87 -9.77
CA VAL A 91 0.06 13.65 -10.91
C VAL A 91 -0.22 14.77 -11.90
N ALA A 92 0.82 15.48 -12.29
CA ALA A 92 0.73 16.65 -13.14
C ALA A 92 1.96 16.77 -14.05
N THR A 93 1.89 17.68 -15.00
CA THR A 93 3.03 18.17 -15.78
C THR A 93 3.25 19.63 -15.43
N LEU A 94 4.49 20.01 -15.14
CA LEU A 94 4.91 21.39 -14.87
C LEU A 94 6.04 21.75 -15.83
N ASN A 95 5.81 22.70 -16.73
CA ASN A 95 6.77 23.16 -17.73
C ASN A 95 7.36 22.00 -18.56
N GLY A 96 6.50 21.06 -18.96
CA GLY A 96 6.86 19.86 -19.73
C GLY A 96 7.36 18.68 -18.89
N GLU A 97 7.66 18.87 -17.60
CA GLU A 97 8.21 17.82 -16.74
C GLU A 97 7.13 17.15 -15.88
N PRO A 98 7.06 15.80 -15.82
CA PRO A 98 6.11 15.10 -14.97
C PRO A 98 6.46 15.27 -13.49
N ILE A 99 5.46 15.58 -12.67
CA ILE A 99 5.61 15.87 -11.25
C ILE A 99 4.49 15.23 -10.42
N VAL A 100 4.88 14.66 -9.27
CA VAL A 100 3.94 14.10 -8.28
C VAL A 100 4.11 14.81 -6.95
N ARG A 101 3.12 15.59 -6.52
CA ARG A 101 3.21 16.44 -5.31
C ARG A 101 1.86 16.56 -4.62
N LEU A 102 1.89 16.98 -3.35
CA LEU A 102 0.69 17.36 -2.62
C LEU A 102 0.30 18.79 -3.00
N LEU A 103 -0.88 19.00 -3.54
CA LEU A 103 -1.34 20.29 -4.05
C LEU A 103 -2.10 21.07 -2.99
N ASP A 104 -1.49 22.14 -2.48
CA ASP A 104 -2.20 23.19 -1.73
C ASP A 104 -2.79 24.20 -2.72
N ARG A 105 -4.09 24.04 -2.99
CA ARG A 105 -4.81 24.92 -3.93
C ARG A 105 -4.92 26.36 -3.43
N LYS A 106 -4.96 26.58 -2.11
CA LYS A 106 -5.13 27.92 -1.53
C LYS A 106 -3.83 28.72 -1.66
N LYS A 107 -2.70 28.06 -1.42
CA LYS A 107 -1.37 28.67 -1.55
C LYS A 107 -0.79 28.57 -2.96
N ARG A 108 -1.50 27.93 -3.90
CA ARG A 108 -0.99 27.57 -5.23
C ARG A 108 0.39 26.90 -5.14
N MET A 109 0.51 25.90 -4.27
CA MET A 109 1.80 25.31 -3.94
C MET A 109 1.79 23.79 -4.12
N LEU A 110 2.78 23.28 -4.82
CA LEU A 110 3.13 21.87 -4.87
C LEU A 110 4.07 21.57 -3.71
N GLN A 111 3.66 20.70 -2.80
CA GLN A 111 4.38 20.41 -1.57
C GLN A 111 5.09 19.06 -1.66
N GLY A 112 6.35 19.04 -1.25
CA GLY A 112 7.14 17.84 -0.97
C GLY A 112 7.54 17.78 0.50
N ALA A 113 8.24 16.72 0.88
CA ALA A 113 8.74 16.48 2.24
C ALA A 113 9.71 17.57 2.69
N MET A 114 10.49 18.10 1.73
CA MET A 114 11.46 19.16 1.95
C MET A 114 11.09 20.41 1.16
N SER A 115 11.55 21.58 1.65
CA SER A 115 11.38 22.86 0.96
C SER A 115 11.94 22.82 -0.48
N ALA A 116 13.10 22.19 -0.68
CA ALA A 116 13.72 22.02 -2.00
C ALA A 116 12.90 21.15 -2.98
N GLN A 117 11.92 20.39 -2.49
CA GLN A 117 11.01 19.57 -3.29
C GLN A 117 9.63 20.23 -3.45
N SER A 118 9.45 21.41 -2.87
CA SER A 118 8.21 22.18 -2.95
C SER A 118 8.37 23.30 -3.98
N TYR A 119 7.26 23.71 -4.59
CA TYR A 119 7.24 24.71 -5.65
C TYR A 119 5.95 25.54 -5.59
N THR A 120 6.08 26.86 -5.62
CA THR A 120 4.93 27.76 -5.70
C THR A 120 4.64 28.03 -7.18
N LEU A 121 3.43 27.66 -7.62
CA LEU A 121 2.95 27.86 -8.97
C LEU A 121 2.79 29.34 -9.26
N ARG A 122 3.45 29.77 -10.33
CA ARG A 122 3.37 31.11 -10.92
C ARG A 122 2.24 31.15 -11.95
N ASP A 123 2.00 32.33 -12.49
CA ASP A 123 0.96 32.53 -13.50
C ASP A 123 1.44 32.16 -14.91
N ASP A 124 2.75 32.18 -15.14
CA ASP A 124 3.42 31.82 -16.40
C ASP A 124 3.80 30.32 -16.48
N ASP A 125 3.58 29.56 -15.42
CA ASP A 125 3.84 28.13 -15.41
C ASP A 125 2.83 27.37 -16.28
N ASP A 126 3.34 26.51 -17.17
CA ASP A 126 2.52 25.52 -17.87
C ASP A 126 2.25 24.34 -16.94
N PHE A 127 1.17 24.42 -16.18
CA PHE A 127 0.78 23.44 -15.17
C PHE A 127 -0.52 22.73 -15.52
N TYR A 128 -0.42 21.43 -15.83
CA TYR A 128 -1.56 20.58 -16.19
C TYR A 128 -1.68 19.40 -15.23
N ILE A 129 -2.83 19.28 -14.56
CA ILE A 129 -3.12 18.16 -13.66
C ILE A 129 -3.74 17.01 -14.46
N GLN A 130 -3.14 15.81 -14.35
CA GLN A 130 -3.64 14.59 -14.97
C GLN A 130 -4.68 13.89 -14.09
N GLY A 131 -4.51 13.97 -12.77
CA GLY A 131 -5.47 13.43 -11.80
C GLY A 131 -4.93 13.43 -10.37
N ALA A 132 -5.76 12.93 -9.44
CA ALA A 132 -5.41 12.74 -8.04
C ALA A 132 -5.04 11.28 -7.76
N VAL A 133 -4.10 11.06 -6.84
CA VAL A 133 -3.67 9.71 -6.43
C VAL A 133 -4.62 9.19 -5.35
N ASP A 134 -5.34 8.11 -5.65
CA ASP A 134 -6.21 7.42 -4.69
C ASP A 134 -5.41 6.40 -3.86
N PHE A 135 -4.53 5.64 -4.54
CA PHE A 135 -3.72 4.60 -3.91
C PHE A 135 -2.25 4.66 -4.37
N SER A 136 -1.35 4.22 -3.49
CA SER A 136 0.01 3.86 -3.87
C SER A 136 0.28 2.39 -3.59
N ILE A 137 0.93 1.71 -4.51
CA ILE A 137 1.37 0.33 -4.37
C ILE A 137 2.88 0.30 -4.34
N ARG A 138 3.42 -0.30 -3.28
CA ARG A 138 4.83 -0.56 -3.08
C ARG A 138 5.09 -2.04 -3.25
N LEU A 139 6.03 -2.40 -4.12
CA LEU A 139 6.49 -3.78 -4.29
C LEU A 139 7.65 -4.03 -3.33
N HIS A 140 7.61 -5.14 -2.59
CA HIS A 140 8.62 -5.51 -1.59
C HIS A 140 9.57 -6.61 -2.05
N THR A 141 9.28 -7.22 -3.20
CA THR A 141 10.18 -8.16 -3.88
C THR A 141 11.01 -7.42 -4.94
N ALA A 142 12.18 -7.97 -5.27
CA ALA A 142 13.00 -7.45 -6.35
C ALA A 142 12.21 -7.55 -7.66
N ASN A 143 11.93 -6.42 -8.29
CA ASN A 143 11.21 -6.35 -9.55
C ASN A 143 11.99 -5.51 -10.55
N ASP A 144 11.92 -5.94 -11.82
CA ASP A 144 12.43 -5.22 -12.98
C ASP A 144 11.58 -3.96 -13.22
N TYR A 145 11.90 -2.91 -12.47
CA TYR A 145 11.24 -1.61 -12.47
C TYR A 145 10.94 -1.00 -13.88
N PRO A 146 11.77 -1.17 -14.93
CA PRO A 146 11.46 -0.57 -16.23
C PRO A 146 10.36 -1.30 -17.04
N ALA A 147 9.93 -2.51 -16.66
CA ALA A 147 8.95 -3.27 -17.45
C ALA A 147 7.51 -2.71 -17.35
N TYR A 148 7.24 -1.85 -16.36
CA TYR A 148 5.89 -1.43 -16.01
C TYR A 148 5.55 0.01 -16.44
N GLU A 149 6.47 0.77 -17.04
CA GLU A 149 6.18 2.16 -17.44
C GLU A 149 5.02 2.29 -18.46
N CYS A 150 4.69 1.21 -19.18
CA CYS A 150 3.53 1.12 -20.08
C CYS A 150 2.33 0.34 -19.51
N ALA A 151 2.35 -0.01 -18.22
CA ALA A 151 1.29 -0.78 -17.58
C ALA A 151 -0.05 -0.03 -17.60
N THR A 152 -1.13 -0.78 -17.83
CA THR A 152 -2.49 -0.28 -17.71
C THR A 152 -3.14 -0.77 -16.40
N PRO A 153 -4.19 -0.10 -15.89
CA PRO A 153 -4.86 -0.53 -14.68
C PRO A 153 -5.35 -1.98 -14.70
N GLU A 154 -5.72 -2.50 -15.87
CA GLU A 154 -6.19 -3.88 -16.05
C GLU A 154 -5.08 -4.93 -15.87
N MET A 155 -3.81 -4.53 -16.01
CA MET A 155 -2.65 -5.43 -15.85
C MET A 155 -2.22 -5.55 -14.37
N ILE A 156 -2.88 -4.86 -13.44
CA ILE A 156 -2.35 -4.73 -12.08
C ILE A 156 -2.33 -6.05 -11.31
N ASP A 157 -3.33 -6.90 -11.53
CA ASP A 157 -3.37 -8.26 -10.98
C ASP A 157 -2.18 -9.05 -11.51
N ASP A 158 -1.92 -9.02 -12.82
CA ASP A 158 -0.81 -9.75 -13.44
C ASP A 158 0.57 -9.22 -12.99
N ILE A 159 0.67 -7.93 -12.72
CA ILE A 159 1.89 -7.29 -12.23
C ILE A 159 2.20 -7.78 -10.81
N ILE A 160 1.20 -7.83 -9.94
CA ILE A 160 1.38 -8.08 -8.50
C ILE A 160 1.21 -9.57 -8.16
N ILE A 161 0.10 -10.18 -8.55
CA ILE A 161 -0.31 -11.54 -8.14
C ILE A 161 0.28 -12.57 -9.10
N LYS A 162 1.37 -13.23 -8.70
CA LYS A 162 1.95 -14.34 -9.48
C LYS A 162 1.27 -15.68 -9.23
N HIS A 163 0.74 -15.89 -8.02
CA HIS A 163 0.06 -17.11 -7.62
C HIS A 163 -1.33 -16.80 -7.03
N PRO A 164 -2.37 -16.61 -7.86
CA PRO A 164 -3.70 -16.19 -7.38
C PRO A 164 -4.30 -17.10 -6.31
N SER A 165 -4.13 -18.42 -6.42
CA SER A 165 -4.64 -19.40 -5.44
C SER A 165 -3.81 -19.51 -4.16
N ALA A 166 -2.71 -18.77 -4.06
CA ALA A 166 -1.82 -18.77 -2.89
C ALA A 166 -1.53 -17.35 -2.39
N THR A 167 -2.30 -16.38 -2.87
CA THR A 167 -2.19 -14.97 -2.50
C THR A 167 -3.37 -14.59 -1.63
N TYR A 168 -3.10 -13.90 -0.53
CA TYR A 168 -4.12 -13.41 0.39
C TYR A 168 -3.78 -12.02 0.88
N PHE A 169 -4.79 -11.34 1.42
CA PHE A 169 -4.65 -9.98 1.94
C PHE A 169 -4.57 -9.99 3.46
N GLY A 170 -3.82 -9.04 4.01
CA GLY A 170 -3.78 -8.75 5.44
C GLY A 170 -3.81 -7.25 5.68
N LEU A 171 -4.21 -6.82 6.87
CA LEU A 171 -4.15 -5.43 7.28
C LEU A 171 -2.89 -5.21 8.13
N ALA A 172 -2.06 -4.25 7.75
CA ALA A 172 -0.92 -3.83 8.56
C ALA A 172 -1.40 -3.05 9.78
N GLN A 173 -0.92 -3.43 10.96
CA GLN A 173 -1.17 -2.73 12.21
C GLN A 173 0.16 -2.36 12.87
N GLY A 174 0.26 -1.11 13.31
CA GLY A 174 1.41 -0.52 13.96
C GLY A 174 2.50 0.01 13.00
N HIS A 175 3.61 0.42 13.58
CA HIS A 175 4.64 1.22 12.90
C HIS A 175 5.99 0.50 12.70
N SER A 176 6.04 -0.79 13.06
CA SER A 176 7.30 -1.55 13.10
C SER A 176 8.01 -1.70 11.75
N MET A 177 7.27 -1.55 10.65
CA MET A 177 7.72 -1.79 9.29
C MET A 177 7.77 -0.52 8.42
N MET A 178 7.68 0.68 9.04
CA MET A 178 7.64 1.95 8.30
C MET A 178 8.88 2.22 7.45
N ASN A 179 10.08 1.77 7.87
CA ASN A 179 11.30 2.05 7.12
C ASN A 179 11.46 1.18 5.87
N VAL A 180 10.62 0.14 5.70
CA VAL A 180 10.46 -0.56 4.41
C VAL A 180 9.23 -0.07 3.63
N GLY A 181 8.52 0.93 4.13
CA GLY A 181 7.38 1.54 3.46
C GLY A 181 6.02 0.93 3.79
N ILE A 182 5.94 0.05 4.80
CA ILE A 182 4.68 -0.51 5.31
C ILE A 182 4.24 0.29 6.53
N PHE A 183 3.07 0.92 6.46
CA PHE A 183 2.53 1.75 7.52
C PHE A 183 1.24 1.14 8.07
N ASP A 184 0.82 1.67 9.21
CA ASP A 184 -0.45 1.32 9.84
C ASP A 184 -1.62 1.59 8.88
N GLY A 185 -2.50 0.62 8.72
CA GLY A 185 -3.64 0.68 7.80
C GLY A 185 -3.34 0.26 6.35
N ASP A 186 -2.09 -0.05 5.99
CA ASP A 186 -1.78 -0.56 4.65
C ASP A 186 -2.36 -1.97 4.45
N ILE A 187 -2.83 -2.26 3.23
CA ILE A 187 -3.18 -3.62 2.81
C ILE A 187 -1.89 -4.33 2.40
N LEU A 188 -1.60 -5.45 3.05
CA LEU A 188 -0.53 -6.35 2.69
C LEU A 188 -1.04 -7.37 1.67
N ILE A 189 -0.27 -7.58 0.62
CA ILE A 189 -0.48 -8.64 -0.36
C ILE A 189 0.58 -9.70 -0.09
N VAL A 190 0.13 -10.88 0.32
CA VAL A 190 1.00 -11.94 0.85
C VAL A 190 0.87 -13.18 -0.02
N ASP A 191 2.00 -13.71 -0.46
CA ASP A 191 2.07 -14.90 -1.32
C ASP A 191 2.77 -16.04 -0.56
N ARG A 192 2.09 -17.19 -0.46
CA ARG A 192 2.59 -18.39 0.24
C ARG A 192 3.59 -19.20 -0.58
N HIS A 193 3.52 -19.13 -1.91
CA HIS A 193 4.39 -19.86 -2.82
C HIS A 193 5.65 -19.08 -3.19
N GLN A 194 5.64 -17.76 -2.98
CA GLN A 194 6.82 -16.93 -3.19
C GLN A 194 7.99 -17.38 -2.31
N PHE A 195 9.15 -17.62 -2.94
CA PHE A 195 10.36 -18.01 -2.23
C PHE A 195 10.83 -16.90 -1.27
N ILE A 196 11.04 -17.26 0.00
CA ILE A 196 11.44 -16.34 1.05
C ILE A 196 12.98 -16.28 1.14
N ASN A 197 13.53 -15.21 0.56
CA ASN A 197 14.94 -14.87 0.65
C ASN A 197 15.30 -14.28 2.01
N ASP A 198 16.59 -14.27 2.33
CA ASP A 198 17.09 -13.51 3.48
C ASP A 198 16.78 -12.02 3.31
N GLY A 199 16.29 -11.39 4.35
CA GLY A 199 15.82 -10.01 4.33
C GLY A 199 14.45 -9.79 3.67
N ALA A 200 13.73 -10.84 3.29
CA ALA A 200 12.35 -10.70 2.83
C ALA A 200 11.44 -10.21 3.97
N VAL A 201 10.42 -9.41 3.62
CA VAL A 201 9.34 -9.09 4.56
C VAL A 201 8.33 -10.23 4.51
N ILE A 202 7.99 -10.79 5.68
CA ILE A 202 7.09 -11.93 5.80
C ILE A 202 5.93 -11.62 6.74
N VAL A 203 4.83 -12.33 6.56
CA VAL A 203 3.83 -12.56 7.60
C VAL A 203 4.06 -13.93 8.20
N ALA A 204 4.06 -14.02 9.52
CA ALA A 204 4.24 -15.27 10.26
C ALA A 204 3.35 -15.29 11.50
N THR A 205 3.03 -16.49 11.97
CA THR A 205 2.45 -16.72 13.29
C THR A 205 3.60 -16.99 14.27
N LEU A 206 3.74 -16.18 15.31
CA LEU A 206 4.70 -16.34 16.40
C LEU A 206 3.94 -16.51 17.72
N ASN A 207 4.05 -17.70 18.33
CA ASN A 207 3.41 -18.04 19.60
C ASN A 207 1.88 -17.87 19.62
N GLY A 208 1.24 -17.84 18.45
CA GLY A 208 -0.20 -17.67 18.28
C GLY A 208 -0.60 -16.27 17.79
N GLU A 209 0.35 -15.35 17.63
CA GLU A 209 0.09 -13.99 17.15
C GLU A 209 0.66 -13.77 15.75
N PHE A 210 -0.09 -13.09 14.88
CA PHE A 210 0.41 -12.69 13.57
C PHE A 210 1.44 -11.55 13.71
N VAL A 211 2.58 -11.69 13.06
CA VAL A 211 3.64 -10.69 13.00
C VAL A 211 4.05 -10.44 11.55
N CYS A 212 4.25 -9.16 11.22
CA CYS A 212 4.89 -8.73 9.97
C CYS A 212 6.29 -8.22 10.29
N LYS A 213 7.33 -8.87 9.75
CA LYS A 213 8.74 -8.58 10.06
C LYS A 213 9.65 -8.87 8.89
N LYS A 214 10.83 -8.25 8.88
CA LYS A 214 11.92 -8.64 7.98
C LYS A 214 12.59 -9.88 8.54
N LEU A 215 12.66 -10.96 7.77
CA LEU A 215 13.30 -12.21 8.20
C LEU A 215 14.81 -12.13 7.99
N ASP A 216 15.58 -12.29 9.05
CA ASP A 216 17.01 -12.58 9.00
C ASP A 216 17.19 -14.09 9.22
N LYS A 217 17.35 -14.82 8.12
CA LYS A 217 17.49 -16.29 8.10
C LYS A 217 18.82 -16.71 8.70
N ALA A 218 19.88 -15.94 8.45
CA ALA A 218 21.23 -16.26 8.90
C ALA A 218 21.34 -16.26 10.43
N GLN A 219 20.74 -15.26 11.08
CA GLN A 219 20.77 -15.12 12.53
C GLN A 219 19.48 -15.61 13.21
N ARG A 220 18.51 -16.14 12.45
CA ARG A 220 17.18 -16.55 12.93
C ARG A 220 16.46 -15.44 13.70
N ARG A 221 16.39 -14.23 13.11
CA ARG A 221 15.75 -13.07 13.75
C ARG A 221 14.57 -12.56 12.94
N LEU A 222 13.60 -12.02 13.66
CA LEU A 222 12.55 -11.19 13.09
C LEU A 222 12.87 -9.74 13.37
N VAL A 223 13.12 -8.95 12.34
CA VAL A 223 13.63 -7.59 12.44
C VAL A 223 12.51 -6.59 12.17
N SER A 224 12.28 -5.73 13.14
CA SER A 224 11.54 -4.48 12.98
C SER A 224 12.45 -3.45 12.32
N THR A 225 11.88 -2.65 11.45
CA THR A 225 12.61 -1.60 10.75
C THR A 225 12.46 -0.25 11.47
N LYS A 226 11.48 -0.11 12.39
CA LYS A 226 11.28 1.07 13.23
C LYS A 226 10.52 0.78 14.55
N PRO A 227 11.11 0.98 15.74
CA PRO A 227 12.54 1.17 15.96
C PRO A 227 13.29 -0.07 15.45
N TYR A 228 14.53 0.08 15.01
CA TYR A 228 15.39 -1.03 14.56
C TYR A 228 15.65 -2.01 15.71
N SER A 229 14.68 -2.88 15.97
CA SER A 229 14.68 -3.89 17.01
C SER A 229 14.53 -5.25 16.36
N PHE A 230 14.92 -6.31 17.08
CA PHE A 230 14.74 -7.66 16.59
C PHE A 230 14.22 -8.56 17.69
N TYR A 231 13.54 -9.61 17.27
CA TYR A 231 13.19 -10.75 18.08
C TYR A 231 14.05 -11.94 17.65
N GLN A 232 14.78 -12.54 18.60
CA GLN A 232 15.58 -13.74 18.36
C GLN A 232 14.67 -14.96 18.46
N LEU A 233 14.51 -15.70 17.36
CA LEU A 233 13.74 -16.93 17.38
C LEU A 233 14.49 -18.01 18.17
N SER A 234 13.79 -18.63 19.10
CA SER A 234 14.25 -19.76 19.90
C SER A 234 13.59 -21.06 19.44
N GLU A 235 14.08 -22.19 19.91
CA GLU A 235 13.46 -23.50 19.62
C GLU A 235 12.15 -23.74 20.37
N ARG A 236 11.86 -22.91 21.39
CA ARG A 236 10.60 -22.99 22.14
C ARG A 236 9.46 -22.24 21.46
N ASP A 237 9.78 -21.40 20.49
CA ASP A 237 8.80 -20.60 19.79
C ASP A 237 8.00 -21.46 18.82
N ARG A 238 6.67 -21.32 18.87
CA ARG A 238 5.80 -21.78 17.79
C ARG A 238 5.85 -20.75 16.68
N PHE A 239 6.76 -20.95 15.74
CA PHE A 239 6.98 -20.06 14.62
C PHE A 239 6.59 -20.73 13.31
N GLN A 240 5.63 -20.14 12.60
CA GLN A 240 5.16 -20.61 11.30
C GLN A 240 5.14 -19.42 10.34
N VAL A 241 5.81 -19.54 9.20
CA VAL A 241 5.72 -18.52 8.15
C VAL A 241 4.45 -18.75 7.36
N GLU A 242 3.65 -17.71 7.21
CA GLU A 242 2.38 -17.74 6.48
C GLU A 242 2.60 -17.35 5.02
N GLY A 243 3.52 -16.42 4.74
CA GLY A 243 3.93 -16.09 3.37
C GLY A 243 4.84 -14.87 3.28
N CYS A 244 5.31 -14.58 2.07
CA CYS A 244 6.11 -13.40 1.75
C CYS A 244 5.20 -12.22 1.43
N VAL A 245 5.47 -11.05 2.02
CA VAL A 245 4.79 -9.80 1.62
C VAL A 245 5.38 -9.36 0.29
N ILE A 246 4.60 -9.46 -0.78
CA ILE A 246 5.03 -9.11 -2.14
C ILE A 246 4.74 -7.65 -2.47
N ALA A 247 3.67 -7.09 -1.90
CA ALA A 247 3.31 -5.69 -2.07
C ALA A 247 2.55 -5.14 -0.85
N SER A 248 2.59 -3.83 -0.69
CA SER A 248 1.70 -3.09 0.22
C SER A 248 0.96 -2.00 -0.54
N VAL A 249 -0.34 -1.86 -0.26
CA VAL A 249 -1.21 -0.85 -0.84
C VAL A 249 -1.61 0.15 0.23
N ARG A 250 -1.39 1.43 -0.04
CA ARG A 250 -1.84 2.54 0.80
C ARG A 250 -2.93 3.32 0.11
N LEU A 251 -3.98 3.64 0.87
CA LEU A 251 -4.99 4.63 0.53
C LEU A 251 -4.50 6.04 0.90
N HIS A 252 -4.48 6.97 -0.06
CA HIS A 252 -4.08 8.37 0.13
C HIS A 252 -5.23 9.35 0.03
N SER A 253 -6.36 8.91 -0.53
CA SER A 253 -7.55 9.74 -0.56
C SER A 253 -7.89 10.17 0.87
N SER A 254 -8.20 11.45 1.05
CA SER A 254 -8.71 11.97 2.30
C SER A 254 -10.15 11.50 2.51
N LEU A 255 -10.32 10.21 2.70
CA LEU A 255 -11.46 9.65 3.37
C LEU A 255 -11.26 10.05 4.83
N ASN A 256 -12.14 10.92 5.33
CA ASN A 256 -12.19 11.21 6.75
C ASN A 256 -12.36 9.88 7.50
N MET A 257 -11.27 9.30 8.02
CA MET A 257 -11.33 8.44 9.19
C MET A 257 -11.58 9.31 10.43
N SER A 258 -12.66 10.07 10.42
CA SER A 258 -13.33 10.45 11.65
C SER A 258 -14.30 9.32 11.97
N LEU A 259 -13.73 8.21 12.47
CA LEU A 259 -14.49 7.26 13.29
C LEU A 259 -14.70 7.98 14.63
N ASN A 260 -15.79 8.74 14.72
CA ASN A 260 -16.39 9.07 16.01
C ASN A 260 -17.47 8.04 16.31
#